data_AF-A0AAU5BCV2-F1
#
_entry.id   AF-A0AAU5BCV2-F1
#
_cell.length_a   1.000
_cell.length_b   1.000
_cell.length_c   1.000
_cell.angle_alpha   90.00
_cell.angle_beta   90.00
_cell.angle_gamma   90.00
#
_symmetry.space_group_name_H-M   'P 1'
#
loop_
_entity.id
_entity.type
_entity.pdbx_description
1 polymer ?
#
loop_
_entity_poly.entity_id
_entity_poly.type
_entity_poly.pdbx_seq_one_letter_code
_entity_poly.pdbx_strand_id
1 'polypeptide(L)'
;MSPLPLDSTPAAAYFRLHEDLTRHRVDRLDVPRPAGPEFWSWYADRLRGPGTVKIRVTEGPAGGFPEPTGRLAMWSSTGMGSTHTLRLISHLSPDVLRYEDFAAEVEPVRAGAPLPFVLAVLGAHLGYSFSYLGAVRTRACGAPDRSGGEGNEDGPAGFAEGWNAHHDDHRLRLPTVDLTRDRLLAALPDGAEAHLSSCDLLPGGWCGDCATCFACFYTAKAVGRPLGFTLSDRIFDEIYLRRYRPYLEGEFASDPSNSLQYLVYLQMTYGVTFDRDADVG
;
A
#
# COMPACT_ATOMS: atom_id res chain seq x y z
N MET A 1 -23.05 20.93 6.90
CA MET A 1 -22.03 20.79 7.96
C MET A 1 -20.94 21.79 7.66
N SER A 2 -20.62 22.69 8.59
CA SER A 2 -19.46 23.60 8.44
C SER A 2 -18.17 22.81 8.69
N PRO A 3 -17.12 22.97 7.86
CA PRO A 3 -15.86 22.29 8.10
C PRO A 3 -15.23 22.82 9.39
N LEU A 4 -14.85 21.90 10.28
CA LEU A 4 -14.04 22.25 11.46
C LEU A 4 -12.67 22.79 10.99
N PRO A 5 -12.05 23.73 11.72
CA PRO A 5 -10.68 24.15 11.41
C PRO A 5 -9.75 22.94 11.42
N LEU A 6 -8.99 22.76 10.33
CA LEU A 6 -8.01 21.67 10.14
C LEU A 6 -6.95 21.61 11.26
N ASP A 7 -6.85 22.62 12.11
CA ASP A 7 -5.93 22.62 13.25
C ASP A 7 -6.40 21.78 14.44
N SER A 8 -7.66 21.32 14.42
CA SER A 8 -8.32 20.76 15.62
C SER A 8 -8.73 19.29 15.54
N THR A 9 -8.47 18.58 14.43
CA THR A 9 -8.79 17.14 14.34
C THR A 9 -7.61 16.25 14.76
N PRO A 10 -7.88 15.06 15.34
CA PRO A 10 -6.84 14.07 15.62
C PRO A 10 -6.03 13.69 14.37
N ALA A 11 -6.68 13.50 13.22
CA ALA A 11 -6.00 13.17 11.97
C ALA A 11 -4.99 14.24 11.53
N ALA A 12 -5.41 15.51 11.54
CA ALA A 12 -4.55 16.60 11.12
C ALA A 12 -3.35 16.76 12.06
N ALA A 13 -3.52 16.51 13.37
CA ALA A 13 -2.40 16.47 14.30
C ALA A 13 -1.39 15.36 13.95
N TYR A 14 -1.87 14.15 13.63
CA TYR A 14 -1.00 13.05 13.23
C TYR A 14 -0.26 13.34 11.92
N PHE A 15 -0.94 13.91 10.92
CA PHE A 15 -0.30 14.27 9.66
C PHE A 15 0.76 15.37 9.84
N ARG A 16 0.48 16.41 10.62
CA ARG A 16 1.49 17.45 10.95
C ARG A 16 2.70 16.88 11.67
N LEU A 17 2.49 16.00 12.66
CA LEU A 17 3.61 15.37 13.39
C LEU A 17 4.45 14.47 12.49
N HIS A 18 3.83 13.75 11.54
CA HIS A 18 4.55 12.99 10.52
C HIS A 18 5.36 13.92 9.60
N GLU A 19 4.77 15.02 9.15
CA GLU A 19 5.47 16.01 8.32
C GLU A 19 6.67 16.60 9.07
N ASP A 20 6.48 17.04 10.32
CA ASP A 20 7.55 17.56 11.16
C ASP A 20 8.66 16.52 11.32
N LEU A 21 8.33 15.27 11.64
CA LEU A 21 9.30 14.18 11.81
C LEU A 21 10.11 13.89 10.53
N THR A 22 9.51 14.05 9.35
CA THR A 22 10.15 13.77 8.06
C THR A 22 10.93 14.95 7.48
N ARG A 23 10.82 16.14 8.05
CA ARG A 23 11.67 17.28 7.68
C ARG A 23 13.16 17.01 7.96
N HIS A 24 14.03 17.60 7.16
CA HIS A 24 15.48 17.49 7.37
C HIS A 24 15.89 18.07 8.74
N ARG A 25 16.79 17.37 9.45
CA ARG A 25 17.40 17.79 10.73
C ARG A 25 16.45 17.97 11.93
N VAL A 26 15.43 17.12 12.07
CA VAL A 26 14.68 17.03 13.33
C VAL A 26 15.43 16.16 14.34
N ASP A 27 15.78 16.76 15.48
CA ASP A 27 16.37 16.12 16.67
C ASP A 27 15.40 16.07 17.86
N ARG A 28 14.28 16.81 17.78
CA ARG A 28 13.20 16.84 18.77
C ARG A 28 11.83 16.95 18.10
N LEU A 29 10.86 16.17 18.55
CA LEU A 29 9.46 16.25 18.14
C LEU A 29 8.59 16.61 19.35
N ASP A 30 7.80 17.67 19.23
CA ASP A 30 6.89 18.13 20.27
C ASP A 30 5.51 17.45 20.07
N VAL A 31 5.19 16.48 20.93
CA VAL A 31 4.01 15.61 20.78
C VAL A 31 2.98 15.93 21.87
N PRO A 32 1.74 16.31 21.50
CA PRO A 32 0.66 16.46 22.47
C PRO A 32 0.39 15.16 23.23
N ARG A 33 0.19 15.22 24.54
CA ARG A 33 -0.09 14.04 25.38
C ARG A 33 -1.19 13.12 24.82
N PRO A 34 -2.33 13.61 24.30
CA PRO A 34 -3.39 12.72 23.80
C PRO A 34 -3.09 12.10 22.44
N ALA A 35 -2.03 12.53 21.73
CA ALA A 35 -1.59 11.94 20.47
C ALA A 35 -0.70 10.70 20.65
N GLY A 36 -0.55 10.19 21.89
CA GLY A 36 0.19 8.98 22.21
C GLY A 36 1.71 9.11 22.05
N PRO A 37 2.42 9.74 23.01
CA PRO A 37 3.88 9.91 22.95
C PRO A 37 4.67 8.61 22.74
N GLU A 38 4.17 7.48 23.25
CA GLU A 38 4.79 6.15 23.06
C GLU A 38 4.77 5.72 21.59
N PHE A 39 3.63 5.90 20.90
CA PHE A 39 3.52 5.67 19.47
C PHE A 39 4.52 6.53 18.70
N TRP A 40 4.61 7.82 19.02
CA TRP A 40 5.51 8.74 18.33
C TRP A 40 6.98 8.45 18.60
N SER A 41 7.34 7.95 19.79
CA SER A 41 8.69 7.46 20.07
C SER A 41 9.02 6.27 19.17
N TRP A 42 8.16 5.24 19.15
CA TRP A 42 8.35 4.07 18.29
C TRP A 42 8.39 4.45 16.81
N TYR A 43 7.48 5.31 16.35
CA TYR A 43 7.39 5.69 14.95
C TYR A 43 8.58 6.55 14.50
N ALA A 44 9.13 7.39 15.38
CA ALA A 44 10.35 8.13 15.12
C ALA A 44 11.58 7.22 15.05
N ASP A 45 11.70 6.24 15.95
CA ASP A 45 12.76 5.24 15.93
C ASP A 45 12.69 4.41 14.64
N ARG A 46 11.48 4.03 14.22
CA ARG A 46 11.24 3.34 12.93
C ARG A 46 11.70 4.17 11.73
N LEU A 47 11.36 5.46 11.67
CA LEU A 47 11.66 6.28 10.49
C LEU A 47 13.10 6.78 10.43
N ARG A 48 13.76 6.96 11.56
CA ARG A 48 15.06 7.67 11.64
C ARG A 48 16.15 6.91 12.40
N GLY A 49 15.83 5.77 12.98
CA GLY A 49 16.71 4.96 13.80
C GLY A 49 16.58 5.28 15.30
N PRO A 50 16.85 4.29 16.18
CA PRO A 50 16.63 4.42 17.63
C PRO A 50 17.29 5.63 18.28
N GLY A 51 16.50 6.40 19.03
CA GLY A 51 17.00 7.53 19.82
C GLY A 51 17.45 8.76 19.01
N THR A 52 17.24 8.75 17.68
CA THR A 52 17.61 9.86 16.80
C THR A 52 16.78 11.11 17.05
N VAL A 53 15.52 10.93 17.46
CA VAL A 53 14.59 12.03 17.73
C VAL A 53 14.11 11.95 19.18
N LYS A 54 14.26 13.06 19.93
CA LYS A 54 13.77 13.15 21.31
C LYS A 54 12.31 13.56 21.32
N ILE A 55 11.46 12.77 21.95
CA ILE A 55 10.04 13.13 22.14
C ILE A 55 9.91 14.08 23.33
N ARG A 56 9.32 15.26 23.10
CA ARG A 56 8.91 16.18 24.17
C ARG A 56 7.39 16.19 24.25
N VAL A 57 6.86 15.76 25.40
CA VAL A 57 5.42 15.79 25.63
C VAL A 57 4.97 17.23 25.89
N THR A 58 3.96 17.69 25.16
CA THR A 58 3.33 19.00 25.34
C THR A 58 1.88 18.85 25.82
N GLU A 59 1.40 19.85 26.55
CA GLU A 59 -0.03 20.01 26.85
C GLU A 59 -0.63 20.79 25.67
N GLY A 60 -1.54 20.18 24.91
CA GLY A 60 -2.06 20.78 23.68
C GLY A 60 -3.36 20.13 23.20
N PRO A 61 -4.12 20.80 22.32
CA PRO A 61 -5.51 20.47 22.01
C PRO A 61 -5.71 19.34 21.00
N ALA A 62 -4.68 18.58 20.65
CA ALA A 62 -4.89 17.39 19.82
C ALA A 62 -5.71 16.41 20.65
N GLY A 63 -7.02 16.31 20.37
CA GLY A 63 -7.84 15.25 20.95
C GLY A 63 -7.27 13.89 20.56
N GLY A 64 -7.41 12.90 21.44
CA GLY A 64 -7.24 11.51 21.03
C GLY A 64 -8.24 11.16 19.91
N PHE A 65 -8.03 10.03 19.25
CA PHE A 65 -9.06 9.50 18.36
C PHE A 65 -10.39 9.30 19.11
N PRO A 66 -11.54 9.45 18.44
CA PRO A 66 -12.84 9.21 19.07
C PRO A 66 -12.98 7.74 19.48
N GLU A 67 -13.79 7.47 20.51
CA GLU A 67 -14.14 6.10 20.92
C GLU A 67 -14.59 5.25 19.73
N PRO A 68 -14.17 3.98 19.65
CA PRO A 68 -14.50 3.10 18.53
C PRO A 68 -16.00 2.80 18.46
N THR A 69 -16.58 2.97 17.26
CA THR A 69 -18.02 2.81 17.00
C THR A 69 -18.48 1.36 16.82
N GLY A 70 -17.55 0.39 16.81
CA GLY A 70 -17.82 -1.02 16.47
C GLY A 70 -17.91 -1.30 14.97
N ARG A 71 -17.92 -0.26 14.12
CA ARG A 71 -17.93 -0.39 12.66
C ARG A 71 -16.56 -0.78 12.11
N LEU A 72 -16.57 -1.38 10.93
CA LEU A 72 -15.38 -1.83 10.22
C LEU A 72 -15.24 -1.05 8.91
N ALA A 73 -14.04 -0.61 8.59
CA ALA A 73 -13.72 0.03 7.32
C ALA A 73 -12.91 -0.91 6.42
N MET A 74 -13.16 -0.85 5.11
CA MET A 74 -12.35 -1.49 4.08
C MET A 74 -11.87 -0.43 3.09
N TRP A 75 -10.55 -0.23 3.03
CA TRP A 75 -9.94 0.72 2.11
C TRP A 75 -9.79 0.10 0.73
N SER A 76 -10.53 0.65 -0.24
CA SER A 76 -10.57 0.16 -1.62
C SER A 76 -9.90 1.11 -2.59
N SER A 77 -8.91 0.59 -3.31
CA SER A 77 -8.39 1.20 -4.54
C SER A 77 -8.92 0.51 -5.80
N THR A 78 -9.87 -0.42 -5.65
CA THR A 78 -10.36 -1.37 -6.67
C THR A 78 -9.30 -2.33 -7.23
N GLY A 79 -8.03 -2.19 -6.84
CA GLY A 79 -6.97 -3.09 -7.24
C GLY A 79 -7.02 -4.45 -6.54
N MET A 80 -6.25 -5.41 -7.07
CA MET A 80 -6.28 -6.83 -6.68
C MET A 80 -6.22 -7.09 -5.16
N GLY A 81 -5.33 -6.43 -4.42
CA GLY A 81 -5.23 -6.58 -2.97
C GLY A 81 -6.50 -6.14 -2.25
N SER A 82 -7.10 -5.02 -2.69
CA SER A 82 -8.34 -4.49 -2.13
C SER A 82 -9.54 -5.39 -2.47
N THR A 83 -9.67 -5.83 -3.73
CA THR A 83 -10.75 -6.73 -4.15
C THR A 83 -10.70 -8.06 -3.39
N HIS A 84 -9.50 -8.63 -3.23
CA HIS A 84 -9.32 -9.86 -2.47
C HIS A 84 -9.63 -9.66 -0.97
N THR A 85 -9.15 -8.56 -0.38
CA THR A 85 -9.47 -8.21 1.01
C THR A 85 -10.97 -8.07 1.23
N LEU A 86 -11.66 -7.29 0.39
CA LEU A 86 -13.11 -7.09 0.48
C LEU A 86 -13.85 -8.42 0.41
N ARG A 87 -13.44 -9.31 -0.50
CA ARG A 87 -14.05 -10.63 -0.62
C ARG A 87 -13.91 -11.46 0.66
N LEU A 88 -12.73 -11.48 1.27
CA LEU A 88 -12.47 -12.21 2.52
C LEU A 88 -13.35 -11.72 3.67
N ILE A 89 -13.60 -10.41 3.75
CA ILE A 89 -14.28 -9.79 4.90
C ILE A 89 -15.71 -9.35 4.59
N SER A 90 -16.22 -9.58 3.38
CA SER A 90 -17.54 -9.12 2.93
C SER A 90 -18.67 -9.57 3.86
N HIS A 91 -18.56 -10.77 4.44
CA HIS A 91 -19.49 -11.31 5.43
C HIS A 91 -19.57 -10.48 6.73
N LEU A 92 -18.57 -9.63 7.00
CA LEU A 92 -18.56 -8.70 8.13
C LEU A 92 -19.24 -7.36 7.81
N SER A 93 -19.70 -7.17 6.56
CA SER A 93 -20.35 -5.94 6.08
C SER A 93 -19.58 -4.65 6.37
N PRO A 94 -18.30 -4.54 5.95
CA PRO A 94 -17.52 -3.32 6.20
C PRO A 94 -18.02 -2.15 5.34
N ASP A 95 -17.82 -0.93 5.85
CA ASP A 95 -17.93 0.29 5.07
C ASP A 95 -16.77 0.36 4.07
N VAL A 96 -17.09 0.40 2.78
CA VAL A 96 -16.07 0.51 1.72
C VAL A 96 -15.71 1.97 1.52
N LEU A 97 -14.47 2.31 1.86
CA LEU A 97 -13.94 3.67 1.80
C LEU A 97 -12.93 3.79 0.66
N ARG A 98 -12.94 4.94 -0.02
CA ARG A 98 -11.89 5.29 -0.98
C ARG A 98 -11.06 6.42 -0.42
N TYR A 99 -9.76 6.37 -0.65
CA TYR A 99 -8.86 7.46 -0.22
C TYR A 99 -9.28 8.80 -0.83
N GLU A 100 -9.70 8.78 -2.09
CA GLU A 100 -10.12 9.97 -2.85
C GLU A 100 -11.25 10.75 -2.17
N ASP A 101 -12.11 10.07 -1.40
CA ASP A 101 -13.25 10.68 -0.69
C ASP A 101 -12.79 11.64 0.42
N PHE A 102 -11.53 11.56 0.85
CA PHE A 102 -10.94 12.34 1.94
C PHE A 102 -9.81 13.26 1.45
N ALA A 103 -9.58 13.35 0.13
CA ALA A 103 -8.43 14.06 -0.42
C ALA A 103 -8.37 15.53 0.02
N ALA A 104 -9.52 16.22 0.09
CA ALA A 104 -9.57 17.63 0.51
C ALA A 104 -9.10 17.86 1.97
N GLU A 105 -9.27 16.86 2.83
CA GLU A 105 -8.94 16.93 4.26
C GLU A 105 -7.48 16.53 4.52
N VAL A 106 -6.93 15.68 3.64
CA VAL A 106 -5.66 14.99 3.87
C VAL A 106 -4.53 15.55 3.01
N GLU A 107 -4.77 15.82 1.72
CA GLU A 107 -3.74 16.27 0.78
C GLU A 107 -2.95 17.51 1.24
N PRO A 108 -3.55 18.53 1.91
CA PRO A 108 -2.80 19.69 2.40
C PRO A 108 -1.69 19.34 3.42
N VAL A 109 -1.77 18.18 4.08
CA VAL A 109 -0.88 17.77 5.17
C VAL A 109 -0.21 16.41 4.93
N ARG A 110 -0.45 15.76 3.78
CA ARG A 110 -0.04 14.38 3.48
C ARG A 110 1.43 14.20 3.10
N ALA A 111 2.20 15.27 2.94
CA ALA A 111 3.50 15.24 2.26
C ALA A 111 4.39 14.04 2.69
N GLY A 112 4.58 13.07 1.78
CA GLY A 112 5.48 11.93 1.97
C GLY A 112 5.03 10.85 2.95
N ALA A 113 3.79 10.86 3.43
CA ALA A 113 3.30 9.84 4.37
C ALA A 113 3.08 8.46 3.70
N PRO A 114 3.60 7.36 4.29
CA PRO A 114 3.29 6.02 3.81
C PRO A 114 1.78 5.76 3.80
N LEU A 115 1.28 5.09 2.75
CA LEU A 115 -0.15 4.83 2.61
C LEU A 115 -0.77 4.10 3.82
N PRO A 116 -0.15 3.06 4.41
CA PRO A 116 -0.70 2.42 5.62
C PRO A 116 -0.90 3.39 6.80
N PHE A 117 0.02 4.34 6.99
CA PHE A 117 -0.11 5.39 8.02
C PHE A 117 -1.32 6.26 7.76
N VAL A 118 -1.48 6.74 6.53
CA VAL A 118 -2.59 7.61 6.14
C VAL A 118 -3.93 6.95 6.40
N LEU A 119 -4.09 5.70 5.97
CA LEU A 119 -5.34 4.97 6.07
C LEU A 119 -5.66 4.53 7.52
N ALA A 120 -4.65 4.24 8.33
CA ALA A 120 -4.84 3.95 9.75
C ALA A 120 -5.32 5.19 10.51
N VAL A 121 -4.68 6.34 10.29
CA VAL A 121 -5.05 7.62 10.90
C VAL A 121 -6.47 8.03 10.51
N LEU A 122 -6.84 7.91 9.23
CA LEU A 122 -8.19 8.20 8.77
C LEU A 122 -9.22 7.23 9.37
N GLY A 123 -8.91 5.94 9.42
CA GLY A 123 -9.78 4.93 10.01
C GLY A 123 -10.08 5.23 11.49
N ALA A 124 -9.05 5.55 12.25
CA ALA A 124 -9.18 5.92 13.65
C ALA A 124 -9.92 7.26 13.82
N HIS A 125 -9.62 8.25 12.98
CA HIS A 125 -10.30 9.55 12.98
C HIS A 125 -11.82 9.44 12.78
N LEU A 126 -12.25 8.50 11.94
CA LEU A 126 -13.67 8.21 11.68
C LEU A 126 -14.30 7.30 12.74
N GLY A 127 -13.53 6.86 13.75
CA GLY A 127 -14.00 6.01 14.84
C GLY A 127 -14.21 4.54 14.46
N TYR A 128 -13.52 4.04 13.42
CA TYR A 128 -13.58 2.62 13.08
C TYR A 128 -12.75 1.78 14.06
N SER A 129 -13.33 0.67 14.53
CA SER A 129 -12.61 -0.27 15.41
C SER A 129 -11.56 -1.06 14.64
N PHE A 130 -11.85 -1.38 13.38
CA PHE A 130 -10.93 -2.05 12.48
C PHE A 130 -10.94 -1.38 11.11
N SER A 131 -9.75 -1.15 10.56
CA SER A 131 -9.55 -0.80 9.17
C SER A 131 -8.83 -1.93 8.46
N TYR A 132 -9.36 -2.36 7.31
CA TYR A 132 -8.76 -3.38 6.46
C TYR A 132 -8.13 -2.72 5.23
N LEU A 133 -6.90 -3.11 4.92
CA LEU A 133 -6.17 -2.64 3.75
C LEU A 133 -5.55 -3.82 3.00
N GLY A 134 -5.79 -3.87 1.69
CA GLY A 134 -5.17 -4.82 0.79
C GLY A 134 -3.74 -4.44 0.41
N ALA A 135 -2.77 -4.70 1.29
CA ALA A 135 -1.35 -4.61 0.97
C ALA A 135 -0.88 -5.94 0.34
N VAL A 136 -0.10 -5.90 -0.73
CA VAL A 136 0.39 -7.09 -1.44
C VAL A 136 1.91 -7.14 -1.32
N ARG A 137 2.46 -8.32 -1.04
CA ARG A 137 3.91 -8.52 -1.01
C ARG A 137 4.51 -8.29 -2.40
N THR A 138 5.45 -7.37 -2.49
CA THR A 138 6.29 -7.21 -3.68
C THR A 138 7.39 -8.26 -3.62
N ARG A 139 7.41 -9.22 -4.54
CA ARG A 139 8.55 -10.12 -4.74
C ARG A 139 9.43 -9.58 -5.86
N ALA A 140 10.73 -9.47 -5.60
CA ALA A 140 11.71 -8.98 -6.54
C ALA A 140 12.84 -10.03 -6.64
N CYS A 141 13.17 -10.50 -7.86
CA CYS A 141 14.34 -11.34 -8.09
C CYS A 141 15.61 -10.50 -7.92
N GLY A 142 16.42 -10.82 -6.91
CA GLY A 142 17.73 -10.19 -6.74
C GLY A 142 17.79 -9.02 -5.77
N ALA A 143 16.77 -8.78 -4.94
CA ALA A 143 17.09 -8.35 -3.59
C ALA A 143 17.81 -9.56 -2.97
N PRO A 144 19.14 -9.53 -2.75
CA PRO A 144 19.71 -10.51 -1.86
C PRO A 144 18.85 -10.48 -0.59
N ASP A 145 18.69 -11.63 0.04
CA ASP A 145 18.68 -11.60 1.49
C ASP A 145 19.88 -10.72 1.87
N ARG A 146 19.65 -9.43 2.12
CA ARG A 146 20.49 -8.70 3.05
C ARG A 146 20.23 -9.42 4.36
N SER A 147 20.92 -10.55 4.51
CA SER A 147 21.24 -11.16 5.77
C SER A 147 21.96 -10.07 6.56
N GLY A 148 21.17 -9.33 7.33
CA GLY A 148 21.58 -8.18 8.14
C GLY A 148 20.61 -7.00 8.01
N GLY A 149 19.48 -7.04 8.73
CA GLY A 149 18.66 -5.87 9.06
C GLY A 149 17.20 -5.94 8.60
N GLU A 150 16.27 -6.16 9.53
CA GLU A 150 14.97 -5.43 9.65
C GLU A 150 14.02 -5.35 8.43
N GLY A 151 14.17 -6.22 7.42
CA GLY A 151 13.39 -6.14 6.17
C GLY A 151 11.90 -6.51 6.22
N ASN A 152 11.38 -7.01 7.36
CA ASN A 152 9.94 -7.16 7.61
C ASN A 152 9.39 -6.08 8.57
N GLU A 153 10.27 -5.46 9.35
CA GLU A 153 9.89 -4.47 10.34
C GLU A 153 9.54 -3.15 9.65
N ASP A 154 10.18 -2.79 8.54
CA ASP A 154 9.92 -1.53 7.80
C ASP A 154 8.77 -1.57 6.78
N GLY A 155 8.23 -2.75 6.47
CA GLY A 155 7.12 -2.91 5.53
C GLY A 155 5.72 -2.60 6.11
N PRO A 156 4.65 -2.65 5.30
CA PRO A 156 3.28 -2.46 5.77
C PRO A 156 2.88 -3.34 6.96
N ALA A 157 3.41 -4.57 7.04
CA ALA A 157 3.18 -5.51 8.15
C ALA A 157 3.72 -4.97 9.47
N GLY A 158 5.02 -4.65 9.55
CA GLY A 158 5.61 -4.10 10.76
C GLY A 158 5.01 -2.75 11.16
N PHE A 159 4.55 -1.94 10.19
CA PHE A 159 3.78 -0.74 10.52
C PHE A 159 2.45 -1.09 11.21
N ALA A 160 1.68 -2.03 10.66
CA ALA A 160 0.41 -2.43 11.24
C ALA A 160 0.57 -3.06 12.64
N GLU A 161 1.64 -3.82 12.87
CA GLU A 161 1.96 -4.39 14.18
C GLU A 161 2.22 -3.30 15.22
N GLY A 162 3.12 -2.36 14.93
CA GLY A 162 3.41 -1.27 15.86
C GLY A 162 2.23 -0.32 16.05
N TRP A 163 1.48 -0.01 14.98
CA TRP A 163 0.21 0.73 15.10
C TRP A 163 -0.74 0.05 16.08
N ASN A 164 -0.96 -1.27 15.92
CA ASN A 164 -1.87 -2.05 16.76
C ASN A 164 -1.39 -2.24 18.19
N ALA A 165 -0.09 -2.07 18.46
CA ALA A 165 0.46 -2.11 19.81
C ALA A 165 0.17 -0.82 20.61
N HIS A 166 -0.05 0.30 19.91
CA HIS A 166 -0.32 1.60 20.52
C HIS A 166 -1.77 2.09 20.34
N HIS A 167 -2.54 1.47 19.44
CA HIS A 167 -3.94 1.79 19.15
C HIS A 167 -4.74 0.49 19.08
N ASP A 168 -4.96 -0.16 20.22
CA ASP A 168 -5.69 -1.42 20.34
C ASP A 168 -7.18 -1.30 20.02
N ASP A 169 -7.75 -0.11 20.20
CA ASP A 169 -9.13 0.23 19.88
C ASP A 169 -9.39 0.59 18.40
N HIS A 170 -8.34 0.90 17.62
CA HIS A 170 -8.43 1.31 16.22
C HIS A 170 -7.48 0.52 15.32
N ARG A 171 -7.73 -0.77 15.16
CA ARG A 171 -6.73 -1.69 14.60
C ARG A 171 -6.64 -1.63 13.08
N LEU A 172 -5.42 -1.71 12.54
CA LEU A 172 -5.16 -1.92 11.12
C LEU A 172 -4.93 -3.41 10.83
N ARG A 173 -5.62 -3.94 9.83
CA ARG A 173 -5.51 -5.33 9.37
C ARG A 173 -5.10 -5.39 7.90
N LEU A 174 -4.13 -6.24 7.61
CA LEU A 174 -3.59 -6.44 6.25
C LEU A 174 -3.74 -7.91 5.81
N PRO A 175 -4.93 -8.38 5.42
CA PRO A 175 -5.19 -9.81 5.16
C PRO A 175 -4.36 -10.40 4.03
N THR A 176 -3.84 -9.56 3.13
CA THR A 176 -3.11 -9.99 1.94
C THR A 176 -1.61 -9.71 2.01
N VAL A 177 -1.08 -9.23 3.14
CA VAL A 177 0.28 -8.70 3.23
C VAL A 177 1.38 -9.72 2.90
N ASP A 178 1.11 -10.99 3.18
CA ASP A 178 2.03 -12.11 2.89
C ASP A 178 1.84 -12.72 1.50
N LEU A 179 0.79 -12.30 0.80
CA LEU A 179 0.44 -12.83 -0.52
C LEU A 179 1.09 -11.97 -1.60
N THR A 180 1.65 -12.65 -2.60
CA THR A 180 2.14 -12.03 -3.83
C THR A 180 1.00 -11.93 -4.85
N ARG A 181 1.16 -11.08 -5.88
CA ARG A 181 0.09 -10.86 -6.89
C ARG A 181 -0.32 -12.16 -7.59
N ASP A 182 0.63 -13.00 -7.95
CA ASP A 182 0.40 -14.35 -8.50
C ASP A 182 -0.42 -15.23 -7.55
N ARG A 183 -0.10 -15.24 -6.25
CA ARG A 183 -0.85 -16.03 -5.25
C ARG A 183 -2.27 -15.51 -5.05
N LEU A 184 -2.44 -14.18 -5.02
CA LEU A 184 -3.76 -13.56 -4.93
C LEU A 184 -4.62 -13.93 -6.12
N LEU A 185 -4.06 -13.83 -7.33
CA LEU A 185 -4.78 -14.14 -8.54
C LEU A 185 -5.11 -15.64 -8.64
N ALA A 186 -4.17 -16.52 -8.30
CA ALA A 186 -4.41 -17.96 -8.24
C ALA A 186 -5.52 -18.34 -7.26
N ALA A 187 -5.67 -17.62 -6.14
CA ALA A 187 -6.65 -17.90 -5.09
C ALA A 187 -8.07 -17.34 -5.35
N LEU A 188 -8.30 -16.61 -6.45
CA LEU A 188 -9.64 -16.14 -6.79
C LEU A 188 -10.57 -17.32 -7.17
N PRO A 189 -11.89 -17.18 -7.10
CA PRO A 189 -12.84 -18.14 -7.68
C PRO A 189 -12.87 -17.95 -9.18
N ASP A 190 -13.31 -18.97 -9.89
CA ASP A 190 -13.59 -18.87 -11.31
C ASP A 190 -14.60 -17.75 -11.58
N GLY A 191 -14.29 -16.87 -12.53
CA GLY A 191 -15.14 -15.76 -12.95
C GLY A 191 -14.96 -14.46 -12.17
N ALA A 192 -14.15 -14.44 -11.09
CA ALA A 192 -13.89 -13.20 -10.35
C ALA A 192 -12.94 -12.23 -11.08
N GLU A 193 -12.26 -12.67 -12.13
CA GLU A 193 -11.40 -11.85 -12.98
C GLU A 193 -12.13 -10.65 -13.58
N ALA A 194 -13.43 -10.81 -13.88
CA ALA A 194 -14.29 -9.75 -14.42
C ALA A 194 -14.51 -8.58 -13.43
N HIS A 195 -14.20 -8.77 -12.15
CA HIS A 195 -14.34 -7.75 -11.10
C HIS A 195 -13.00 -7.15 -10.68
N LEU A 196 -11.89 -7.54 -11.31
CA LEU A 196 -10.59 -6.94 -11.07
C LEU A 196 -10.41 -5.73 -11.96
N SER A 197 -10.05 -4.59 -11.37
CA SER A 197 -9.58 -3.43 -12.13
C SER A 197 -8.44 -2.75 -11.38
N SER A 198 -7.25 -2.79 -11.94
CA SER A 198 -6.13 -1.97 -11.46
C SER A 198 -5.49 -1.17 -12.59
N CYS A 199 -6.24 -0.96 -13.67
CA CYS A 199 -5.76 -0.19 -14.80
C CYS A 199 -5.58 1.28 -14.41
N ASP A 200 -4.42 1.84 -14.77
CA ASP A 200 -4.08 3.24 -14.48
C ASP A 200 -4.88 4.22 -15.37
N LEU A 201 -5.38 3.75 -16.52
CA LEU A 201 -5.99 4.58 -17.56
C LEU A 201 -7.50 4.35 -17.73
N LEU A 202 -8.02 3.21 -17.28
CA LEU A 202 -9.42 2.81 -17.46
C LEU A 202 -10.00 2.28 -16.15
N PRO A 203 -10.71 3.13 -15.37
CA PRO A 203 -11.40 2.69 -14.17
C PRO A 203 -12.40 1.57 -14.47
N GLY A 204 -12.41 0.51 -13.67
CA GLY A 204 -13.35 -0.61 -13.83
C GLY A 204 -13.05 -1.57 -14.99
N GLY A 205 -11.88 -1.47 -15.63
CA GLY A 205 -11.49 -2.38 -16.70
C GLY A 205 -9.99 -2.49 -16.90
N TRP A 206 -9.60 -2.97 -18.08
CA TRP A 206 -8.21 -3.14 -18.52
C TRP A 206 -8.02 -2.44 -19.86
N CYS A 207 -7.18 -1.40 -19.90
CA CYS A 207 -6.89 -0.70 -21.16
C CYS A 207 -5.91 -1.45 -22.07
N GLY A 208 -5.20 -2.46 -21.54
CA GLY A 208 -4.15 -3.18 -22.28
C GLY A 208 -2.89 -2.35 -22.57
N ASP A 209 -2.84 -1.08 -22.17
CA ASP A 209 -1.85 -0.10 -22.65
C ASP A 209 -1.13 0.66 -21.51
N CYS A 210 -1.11 0.12 -20.29
CA CYS A 210 -0.39 0.73 -19.16
C CYS A 210 0.49 -0.28 -18.41
N ALA A 211 1.44 0.22 -17.61
CA ALA A 211 2.40 -0.61 -16.89
C ALA A 211 1.70 -1.59 -15.93
N THR A 212 0.61 -1.17 -15.28
CA THR A 212 -0.18 -2.06 -14.43
C THR A 212 -0.90 -3.14 -15.24
N CYS A 213 -1.43 -2.82 -16.42
CA CYS A 213 -2.02 -3.83 -17.33
C CYS A 213 -0.97 -4.85 -17.75
N PHE A 214 0.23 -4.41 -18.15
CA PHE A 214 1.34 -5.29 -18.53
C PHE A 214 1.70 -6.27 -17.40
N ALA A 215 1.92 -5.76 -16.18
CA ALA A 215 2.26 -6.60 -15.03
C ALA A 215 1.13 -7.58 -14.66
N CYS A 216 -0.13 -7.16 -14.72
CA CYS A 216 -1.27 -8.01 -14.41
C CYS A 216 -1.50 -9.08 -15.48
N PHE A 217 -1.34 -8.74 -16.77
CA PHE A 217 -1.43 -9.68 -17.88
C PHE A 217 -0.43 -10.83 -17.73
N TYR A 218 0.84 -10.53 -17.45
CA TYR A 218 1.84 -11.59 -17.30
C TYR A 218 1.72 -12.35 -15.98
N THR A 219 1.20 -11.72 -14.92
CA THR A 219 0.84 -12.44 -13.69
C THR A 219 -0.27 -13.45 -13.98
N ALA A 220 -1.29 -13.05 -14.71
CA ALA A 220 -2.40 -13.87 -15.16
C ALA A 220 -1.96 -15.03 -16.05
N LYS A 221 -1.13 -14.75 -17.05
CA LYS A 221 -0.52 -15.78 -17.91
C LYS A 221 0.28 -16.80 -17.09
N ALA A 222 1.08 -16.34 -16.12
CA ALA A 222 1.92 -17.21 -15.30
C ALA A 222 1.12 -18.20 -14.44
N VAL A 223 -0.06 -17.82 -13.96
CA VAL A 223 -0.91 -18.69 -13.13
C VAL A 223 -2.06 -19.34 -13.91
N GLY A 224 -2.08 -19.21 -15.23
CA GLY A 224 -3.10 -19.82 -16.10
C GLY A 224 -4.50 -19.24 -15.95
N ARG A 225 -4.63 -17.95 -15.59
CA ARG A 225 -5.92 -17.29 -15.34
C ARG A 225 -6.10 -16.05 -16.23
N PRO A 226 -6.64 -16.20 -17.45
CA PRO A 226 -6.78 -15.08 -18.38
C PRO A 226 -7.73 -14.01 -17.83
N LEU A 227 -7.33 -12.75 -17.93
CA LEU A 227 -8.13 -11.59 -17.48
C LEU A 227 -9.08 -11.05 -18.56
N GLY A 228 -9.08 -11.65 -19.76
CA GLY A 228 -9.99 -11.28 -20.84
C GLY A 228 -9.62 -9.99 -21.61
N PHE A 229 -8.34 -9.59 -21.61
CA PHE A 229 -7.84 -8.49 -22.41
C PHE A 229 -6.49 -8.84 -23.05
N THR A 230 -6.13 -8.13 -24.12
CA THR A 230 -4.82 -8.19 -24.80
C THR A 230 -3.99 -6.96 -24.49
N LEU A 231 -2.67 -7.06 -24.65
CA LEU A 231 -1.79 -5.90 -24.55
C LEU A 231 -1.79 -5.11 -25.85
N SER A 232 -1.45 -3.82 -25.77
CA SER A 232 -1.15 -3.04 -26.97
C SER A 232 0.30 -3.28 -27.43
N ASP A 233 0.56 -3.04 -28.71
CA ASP A 233 1.92 -2.97 -29.25
C ASP A 233 2.79 -1.97 -28.48
N ARG A 234 2.21 -0.80 -28.17
CA ARG A 234 2.91 0.31 -27.55
C ARG A 234 3.45 -0.05 -26.18
N ILE A 235 2.61 -0.64 -25.31
CA ILE A 235 3.05 -0.98 -23.95
C ILE A 235 4.01 -2.16 -23.95
N PHE A 236 3.85 -3.10 -24.89
CA PHE A 236 4.78 -4.20 -25.05
C PHE A 236 6.17 -3.66 -25.42
N ASP A 237 6.26 -2.80 -26.43
CA ASP A 237 7.52 -2.18 -26.83
C ASP A 237 8.13 -1.34 -25.71
N GLU A 238 7.30 -0.58 -24.99
CA GLU A 238 7.74 0.27 -23.89
C GLU A 238 8.32 -0.54 -22.71
N ILE A 239 7.59 -1.56 -22.24
CA ILE A 239 8.01 -2.30 -21.04
C ILE A 239 8.97 -3.43 -21.40
N TYR A 240 8.66 -4.25 -22.39
CA TYR A 240 9.48 -5.41 -22.72
C TYR A 240 10.76 -5.01 -23.46
N LEU A 241 10.64 -4.33 -24.61
CA LEU A 241 11.81 -4.07 -25.46
C LEU A 241 12.72 -2.96 -24.93
N ARG A 242 12.15 -1.89 -24.36
CA ARG A 242 12.94 -0.72 -23.92
C ARG A 242 13.42 -0.81 -22.47
N ARG A 243 12.78 -1.62 -21.63
CA ARG A 243 13.12 -1.70 -20.19
C ARG A 243 13.54 -3.09 -19.77
N TYR A 244 12.68 -4.09 -19.95
CA TYR A 244 12.92 -5.45 -19.45
C TYR A 244 14.08 -6.16 -20.14
N ARG A 245 14.12 -6.16 -21.48
CA ARG A 245 15.20 -6.81 -22.23
C ARG A 245 16.56 -6.16 -21.95
N PRO A 246 16.72 -4.83 -21.99
CA PRO A 246 17.96 -4.17 -21.57
C PRO A 246 18.35 -4.44 -20.11
N TYR A 247 17.36 -4.59 -19.22
CA TYR A 247 17.60 -4.96 -17.83
C TYR A 247 18.20 -6.37 -17.70
N LEU A 248 17.70 -7.35 -18.46
CA LEU A 248 18.28 -8.70 -18.53
C LEU A 248 19.67 -8.72 -19.17
N GLU A 249 19.81 -8.06 -20.33
CA GLU A 249 21.06 -8.00 -21.10
C GLU A 249 22.18 -7.26 -20.35
N GLY A 250 21.80 -6.28 -19.53
CA GLY A 250 22.70 -5.54 -18.66
C GLY A 250 23.01 -6.24 -17.33
N GLU A 251 22.74 -7.55 -17.20
CA GLU A 251 22.96 -8.33 -15.97
C GLU A 251 22.35 -7.68 -14.72
N PHE A 252 21.13 -7.14 -14.88
CA PHE A 252 20.38 -6.46 -13.81
C PHE A 252 21.01 -5.14 -13.31
N ALA A 253 22.01 -4.60 -14.00
CA ALA A 253 22.73 -3.40 -13.56
C ALA A 253 21.95 -2.08 -13.71
N SER A 254 20.89 -2.05 -14.51
CA SER A 254 20.34 -0.80 -15.08
C SER A 254 18.97 -0.32 -14.59
N ASP A 255 18.24 -1.05 -13.73
CA ASP A 255 16.97 -0.57 -13.17
C ASP A 255 16.58 -1.39 -11.92
N PRO A 256 16.63 -0.82 -10.69
CA PRO A 256 16.24 -1.55 -9.48
C PRO A 256 14.72 -1.65 -9.30
N SER A 257 13.89 -1.28 -10.28
CA SER A 257 12.45 -1.26 -10.11
C SER A 257 11.88 -2.66 -9.80
N ASN A 258 11.06 -2.69 -8.75
CA ASN A 258 10.37 -3.88 -8.30
C ASN A 258 9.54 -4.55 -9.41
N SER A 259 9.04 -3.77 -10.37
CA SER A 259 8.23 -4.28 -11.48
C SER A 259 9.02 -5.18 -12.43
N LEU A 260 10.25 -4.80 -12.82
CA LEU A 260 11.06 -5.64 -13.71
C LEU A 260 11.59 -6.88 -13.00
N GLN A 261 12.04 -6.73 -11.76
CA GLN A 261 12.44 -7.86 -10.91
C GLN A 261 11.30 -8.86 -10.70
N TYR A 262 10.05 -8.39 -10.64
CA TYR A 262 8.88 -9.25 -10.57
C TYR A 262 8.61 -10.01 -11.88
N LEU A 263 8.86 -9.40 -13.04
CA LEU A 263 8.79 -10.11 -14.33
C LEU A 263 9.82 -11.25 -14.40
N VAL A 264 11.05 -11.02 -13.93
CA VAL A 264 12.08 -12.08 -13.81
C VAL A 264 11.58 -13.21 -12.91
N TYR A 265 11.00 -12.87 -11.76
CA TYR A 265 10.40 -13.84 -10.85
C TYR A 265 9.35 -14.71 -11.54
N LEU A 266 8.48 -14.11 -12.36
CA LEU A 266 7.48 -14.87 -13.12
C LEU A 266 8.14 -15.81 -14.13
N GLN A 267 9.21 -15.39 -14.82
CA GLN A 267 9.93 -16.28 -15.75
C GLN A 267 10.61 -17.44 -15.02
N MET A 268 11.32 -17.17 -13.93
CA MET A 268 12.06 -18.18 -13.18
C MET A 268 11.13 -19.17 -12.47
N THR A 269 10.01 -18.68 -11.93
CA THR A 269 9.11 -19.49 -11.10
C THR A 269 8.08 -20.26 -11.93
N TYR A 270 7.53 -19.62 -12.97
CA TYR A 270 6.42 -20.15 -13.75
C TYR A 270 6.79 -20.45 -15.20
N GLY A 271 8.00 -20.13 -15.64
CA GLY A 271 8.40 -20.29 -17.05
C GLY A 271 7.63 -19.37 -18.00
N VAL A 272 7.14 -18.22 -17.51
CA VAL A 272 6.31 -17.32 -18.35
C VAL A 272 7.11 -16.83 -19.56
N THR A 273 6.49 -16.91 -20.74
CA THR A 273 7.05 -16.38 -21.99
C THR A 273 6.37 -15.06 -22.34
N PHE A 274 7.18 -14.09 -22.78
CA PHE A 274 6.71 -12.82 -23.34
C PHE A 274 6.66 -12.97 -24.85
N ASP A 275 5.46 -13.11 -25.41
CA ASP A 275 5.24 -13.41 -26.82
C ASP A 275 4.35 -12.33 -27.44
N ARG A 276 4.96 -11.40 -28.17
CA ARG A 276 4.24 -10.27 -28.76
C ARG A 276 3.09 -10.74 -29.64
N ASP A 277 3.34 -11.74 -30.48
CA ASP A 277 2.37 -12.18 -31.50
C ASP A 277 1.14 -12.84 -30.86
N ALA A 278 1.31 -13.44 -29.69
CA ALA A 278 0.23 -14.07 -28.94
C ALA A 278 -0.43 -13.15 -27.90
N ASP A 279 0.32 -12.19 -27.36
CA ASP A 279 -0.10 -11.38 -26.20
C ASP A 279 -0.69 -10.02 -26.60
N VAL A 280 -0.41 -9.55 -27.82
CA VAL A 280 -0.88 -8.25 -28.35
C VAL A 280 -2.07 -8.43 -29.30
N GLY A 281 -3.07 -7.55 -29.21
CA GLY A 281 -4.27 -7.58 -30.06
C GLY A 281 -5.05 -6.28 -30.05
#